data_AF-A0A7Z9G2G8-F1
#
_entry.id   AF-A0A7Z9G2G8-F1
#
_cell.length_a   1.000
_cell.length_b   1.000
_cell.length_c   1.000
_cell.angle_alpha   90.00
_cell.angle_beta   90.00
_cell.angle_gamma   90.00
#
_symmetry.space_group_name_H-M   'P 1'
#
loop_
_entity.id
_entity.type
_entity.pdbx_description
1 polymer ?
#
loop_
_entity_poly.entity_id
_entity_poly.type
_entity_poly.pdbx_seq_one_letter_code
_entity_poly.pdbx_strand_id
1 'polypeptide(L)'
;MSPASTTHTLAVTDGTTTSEIAYDPSNPQIVDFSDQGLGIEVDISDAPAMTSALLSSSKAFTVPETRRLTITDENGVQQSLQYQVGNGTSLDFSELGIELDIAGSYSGGLNGTQIEISPNRDLQVGADNDANHQLQLVISSITANGLRIDGSQVVDIDQARAAITSLDHATDMVNQERSYLGSMQNRLAFTMSNLSSNIQNIESSRSSIEDADFAAEAADLAKNQILAQSATAVLTQANALPQNILSLIR
;
A
#
# COMPACT_ATOMS: atom_id res chain seq x y z
N MET A 1 -23.67 13.42 -73.34
CA MET A 1 -23.86 14.29 -72.16
C MET A 1 -23.69 13.40 -70.96
N SER A 2 -22.62 13.58 -70.17
CA SER A 2 -22.40 12.76 -68.96
C SER A 2 -23.45 13.15 -67.91
N PRO A 3 -24.13 12.21 -67.24
CA PRO A 3 -25.05 12.55 -66.17
C PRO A 3 -24.28 13.26 -65.06
N ALA A 4 -24.85 14.35 -64.53
CA ALA A 4 -24.30 15.07 -63.39
C ALA A 4 -24.31 14.14 -62.17
N SER A 5 -23.14 13.80 -61.62
CA SER A 5 -23.04 13.13 -60.33
C SER A 5 -23.70 14.04 -59.29
N THR A 6 -24.79 13.55 -58.69
CA THR A 6 -25.50 14.28 -57.65
C THR A 6 -24.84 13.92 -56.33
N THR A 7 -23.95 14.79 -55.87
CA THR A 7 -23.27 14.64 -54.58
C THR A 7 -24.28 14.78 -53.44
N HIS A 8 -24.31 13.80 -52.55
CA HIS A 8 -25.11 13.81 -51.31
C HIS A 8 -24.18 14.00 -50.11
N THR A 9 -24.70 14.44 -48.98
CA THR A 9 -23.90 14.68 -47.76
C THR A 9 -24.43 13.81 -46.62
N LEU A 10 -23.54 13.13 -45.91
CA LEU A 10 -23.83 12.51 -44.62
C LEU A 10 -23.32 13.43 -43.51
N ALA A 11 -24.18 13.70 -42.53
CA ALA A 11 -23.87 14.53 -41.38
C ALA A 11 -23.94 13.71 -40.08
N VAL A 12 -22.90 13.77 -39.26
CA VAL A 12 -22.88 13.20 -37.91
C VAL A 12 -22.77 14.35 -36.91
N THR A 13 -23.61 14.38 -35.88
CA THR A 13 -23.59 15.44 -34.85
C THR A 13 -23.30 14.86 -33.49
N ASP A 14 -22.24 15.33 -32.83
CA ASP A 14 -21.90 14.99 -31.45
C ASP A 14 -22.26 16.14 -30.50
N GLY A 15 -23.56 16.24 -30.17
CA GLY A 15 -24.13 17.17 -29.19
C GLY A 15 -24.07 18.68 -29.53
N THR A 16 -22.91 19.17 -29.94
CA THR A 16 -22.58 20.57 -30.23
C THR A 16 -21.83 20.77 -31.55
N THR A 17 -21.23 19.73 -32.13
CA THR A 17 -20.47 19.78 -33.38
C THR A 17 -21.08 18.88 -34.44
N THR A 18 -21.24 19.37 -35.67
CA THR A 18 -21.71 18.60 -36.83
C THR A 18 -20.57 18.44 -37.83
N SER A 19 -20.23 17.19 -38.15
CA SER A 19 -19.26 16.81 -39.17
C SER A 19 -19.99 16.32 -40.41
N GLU A 20 -19.64 16.88 -41.57
CA GLU A 20 -20.29 16.58 -42.85
C GLU A 20 -19.29 16.04 -43.86
N ILE A 21 -19.61 14.90 -44.48
CA ILE A 21 -18.80 14.31 -45.56
C ILE A 21 -19.67 14.05 -46.78
N ALA A 22 -19.20 14.53 -47.93
CA ALA A 22 -19.85 14.35 -49.21
C ALA A 22 -19.59 12.93 -49.76
N TYR A 23 -20.61 12.31 -50.36
CA TYR A 23 -20.55 11.02 -51.02
C TYR A 23 -21.35 11.00 -52.32
N ASP A 24 -21.02 10.05 -53.20
CA ASP A 24 -21.74 9.77 -54.45
C ASP A 24 -22.56 8.48 -54.28
N PRO A 25 -23.90 8.54 -54.22
CA PRO A 25 -24.74 7.35 -54.04
C PRO A 25 -24.68 6.38 -55.22
N SER A 26 -24.13 6.81 -56.35
CA SER A 26 -24.00 6.01 -57.57
C SER A 26 -22.77 5.08 -57.54
N ASN A 27 -21.87 5.27 -56.56
CA ASN A 27 -20.63 4.52 -56.43
C ASN A 27 -20.48 3.94 -55.01
N PRO A 28 -20.27 2.62 -54.85
CA PRO A 28 -19.96 2.02 -53.55
C PRO A 28 -18.70 2.67 -52.96
N GLN A 29 -18.83 3.23 -51.76
CA GLN A 29 -17.72 3.87 -51.04
C GLN A 29 -17.94 3.76 -49.53
N ILE A 30 -16.86 3.77 -48.76
CA ILE A 30 -16.92 3.89 -47.30
C ILE A 30 -16.77 5.37 -46.97
N VAL A 31 -17.68 5.91 -46.16
CA VAL A 31 -17.59 7.28 -45.65
C VAL A 31 -17.06 7.21 -44.22
N ASP A 32 -15.80 7.61 -44.04
CA ASP A 32 -15.06 7.48 -42.78
C ASP A 32 -15.06 8.79 -41.98
N PHE A 33 -15.56 8.75 -40.75
CA PHE A 33 -15.54 9.88 -39.80
C PHE A 33 -14.47 9.71 -38.70
N SER A 34 -13.54 8.77 -38.84
CA SER A 34 -12.48 8.47 -37.86
C SER A 34 -11.53 9.66 -37.63
N ASP A 35 -11.20 10.42 -38.67
CA ASP A 35 -10.39 11.65 -38.60
C ASP A 35 -11.06 12.76 -37.76
N GLN A 36 -12.35 12.63 -37.47
CA GLN A 36 -13.11 13.55 -36.62
C GLN A 36 -13.23 13.06 -35.16
N GLY A 37 -12.50 11.99 -34.79
CA GLY A 37 -12.46 11.43 -33.43
C GLY A 37 -13.68 10.60 -33.04
N LEU A 38 -14.64 10.40 -33.95
CA LEU A 38 -15.91 9.71 -33.66
C LEU A 38 -15.82 8.19 -33.85
N GLY A 39 -14.85 7.68 -34.62
CA GLY A 39 -14.61 6.24 -34.79
C GLY A 39 -15.79 5.46 -35.40
N ILE A 40 -16.65 6.11 -36.17
CA ILE A 40 -17.82 5.51 -36.82
C ILE A 40 -17.52 5.27 -38.31
N GLU A 41 -17.69 4.04 -38.76
CA GLU A 41 -17.64 3.64 -40.17
C GLU A 41 -19.06 3.31 -40.66
N VAL A 42 -19.50 3.94 -41.76
CA VAL A 42 -20.81 3.66 -42.37
C VAL A 42 -20.61 3.07 -43.76
N ASP A 43 -20.88 1.77 -43.91
CA ASP A 43 -20.87 1.08 -45.20
C ASP A 43 -22.17 1.39 -45.97
N ILE A 44 -22.03 2.02 -47.13
CA ILE A 44 -23.15 2.35 -48.03
C ILE A 44 -23.15 1.51 -49.31
N SER A 45 -22.39 0.42 -49.36
CA SER A 45 -22.24 -0.44 -50.55
C SER A 45 -23.55 -1.11 -51.01
N ASP A 46 -24.54 -1.25 -50.12
CA ASP A 46 -25.87 -1.80 -50.39
C ASP A 46 -27.01 -0.76 -50.28
N ALA A 47 -26.69 0.54 -50.35
CA ALA A 47 -27.63 1.65 -50.16
C ALA A 47 -28.97 1.55 -50.93
N PRO A 48 -29.06 1.02 -52.17
CA PRO A 48 -30.34 0.90 -52.88
C PRO A 48 -31.39 0.08 -52.14
N ALA A 49 -31.00 -0.87 -51.27
CA ALA A 49 -31.91 -1.77 -50.55
C ALA A 49 -32.28 -1.29 -49.12
N MET A 50 -31.59 -0.30 -48.56
CA MET A 50 -31.75 0.13 -47.14
C MET A 50 -32.66 1.36 -46.92
N THR A 51 -33.29 1.87 -47.98
CA THR A 51 -33.67 3.29 -48.11
C THR A 51 -34.93 3.76 -47.37
N SER A 52 -35.72 2.92 -46.70
CA SER A 52 -36.95 3.42 -46.02
C SER A 52 -36.96 3.33 -44.49
N ALA A 53 -36.25 2.38 -43.88
CA ALA A 53 -36.32 2.17 -42.42
C ALA A 53 -35.19 2.86 -41.64
N LEU A 54 -34.02 3.06 -42.27
CA LEU A 54 -32.83 3.64 -41.62
C LEU A 54 -32.70 5.15 -41.84
N LEU A 55 -33.21 5.68 -42.96
CA LEU A 55 -33.05 7.10 -43.37
C LEU A 55 -34.22 8.02 -42.92
N SER A 56 -35.35 7.47 -42.48
CA SER A 56 -36.54 8.25 -42.11
C SER A 56 -36.62 8.59 -40.62
N SER A 57 -35.71 8.07 -39.81
CA SER A 57 -35.63 8.38 -38.38
C SER A 57 -34.17 8.55 -37.97
N SER A 58 -33.86 9.66 -37.30
CA SER A 58 -32.58 9.83 -36.61
C SER A 58 -32.37 8.64 -35.65
N LYS A 59 -31.23 7.96 -35.76
CA LYS A 59 -30.76 7.00 -34.75
C LYS A 59 -29.76 7.73 -33.87
N ALA A 60 -30.06 7.83 -32.57
CA ALA A 60 -29.10 8.31 -31.60
C ALA A 60 -28.11 7.18 -31.30
N PHE A 61 -26.82 7.45 -31.47
CA PHE A 61 -25.75 6.60 -30.96
C PHE A 61 -25.22 7.27 -29.69
N THR A 62 -25.43 6.67 -28.53
CA THR A 62 -24.96 7.18 -27.25
C THR A 62 -23.75 6.37 -26.82
N VAL A 63 -22.58 7.00 -26.74
CA VAL A 63 -21.41 6.41 -26.07
C VAL A 63 -21.63 6.55 -24.57
N PRO A 64 -21.69 5.46 -23.78
CA PRO A 64 -21.87 5.56 -22.35
C PRO A 64 -20.65 6.23 -21.70
N GLU A 65 -20.88 7.23 -20.85
CA GLU A 65 -19.81 7.88 -20.05
C GLU A 65 -19.28 6.95 -18.94
N THR A 66 -20.03 5.90 -18.62
CA THR A 66 -19.67 4.87 -17.64
C THR A 66 -18.76 3.82 -18.27
N ARG A 67 -17.56 3.67 -17.71
CA ARG A 67 -16.63 2.58 -18.00
C ARG A 67 -16.67 1.55 -16.88
N ARG A 68 -16.20 0.34 -17.17
CA ARG A 68 -16.02 -0.74 -16.19
C ARG A 68 -14.54 -1.00 -15.99
N LEU A 69 -14.09 -0.95 -14.74
CA LEU A 69 -12.75 -1.36 -14.33
C LEU A 69 -12.87 -2.72 -13.64
N THR A 70 -12.06 -3.69 -14.10
CA THR A 70 -11.95 -5.01 -13.47
C THR A 70 -10.54 -5.17 -12.93
N ILE A 71 -10.45 -5.54 -11.66
CA ILE A 71 -9.20 -5.98 -11.05
C ILE A 71 -9.32 -7.48 -10.81
N THR A 72 -8.25 -8.19 -11.13
CA THR A 72 -8.10 -9.64 -10.93
C THR A 72 -6.86 -9.85 -10.09
N ASP A 73 -6.96 -10.58 -8.98
CA ASP A 73 -5.79 -10.98 -8.20
C ASP A 73 -5.03 -12.15 -8.84
N GLU A 74 -3.92 -12.54 -8.22
CA GLU A 74 -3.10 -13.68 -8.66
C GLU A 74 -3.80 -15.05 -8.52
N ASN A 75 -4.83 -15.14 -7.67
CA ASN A 75 -5.62 -16.35 -7.44
C ASN A 75 -6.85 -16.44 -8.37
N GLY A 76 -7.05 -15.43 -9.22
CA GLY A 76 -8.16 -15.34 -10.15
C GLY A 76 -9.46 -14.77 -9.57
N VAL A 77 -9.44 -14.22 -8.35
CA VAL A 77 -10.55 -13.45 -7.78
C VAL A 77 -10.69 -12.16 -8.57
N GLN A 78 -11.88 -11.90 -9.10
CA GLN A 78 -12.16 -10.73 -9.93
C GLN A 78 -13.25 -9.86 -9.32
N GLN A 79 -13.00 -8.57 -9.24
CA GLN A 79 -14.01 -7.59 -8.88
C GLN A 79 -14.09 -6.50 -9.96
N SER A 80 -15.31 -6.16 -10.36
CA SER A 80 -15.59 -5.17 -11.41
C SER A 80 -16.45 -4.03 -10.86
N LEU A 81 -15.99 -2.80 -11.05
CA LEU A 81 -16.72 -1.60 -10.66
C LEU A 81 -16.92 -0.67 -11.86
N GLN A 82 -18.01 0.08 -11.85
CA GLN A 82 -18.29 1.08 -12.88
C GLN A 82 -17.85 2.46 -12.39
N TYR A 83 -17.28 3.25 -13.28
CA TYR A 83 -16.87 4.63 -13.01
C TYR A 83 -17.18 5.53 -14.19
N GLN A 84 -17.37 6.82 -13.93
CA GLN A 84 -17.58 7.82 -14.98
C GLN A 84 -16.25 8.50 -15.32
N VAL A 85 -15.96 8.63 -16.61
CA VAL A 85 -14.73 9.31 -17.06
C VAL A 85 -14.82 10.80 -16.77
N GLY A 86 -13.78 11.36 -16.16
CA GLY A 86 -13.66 12.81 -15.95
C GLY A 86 -14.23 13.34 -14.63
N ASN A 87 -14.93 12.50 -13.85
CA ASN A 87 -15.30 12.80 -12.48
C ASN A 87 -14.34 12.10 -11.52
N GLY A 88 -13.88 12.81 -10.48
CA GLY A 88 -13.10 12.19 -9.40
C GLY A 88 -13.96 11.19 -8.65
N THR A 89 -13.58 9.91 -8.63
CA THR A 89 -14.34 8.85 -7.95
C THR A 89 -13.42 7.87 -7.24
N SER A 90 -13.74 7.56 -5.98
CA SER A 90 -13.14 6.43 -5.28
C SER A 90 -13.87 5.13 -5.63
N LEU A 91 -13.10 4.10 -5.99
CA LEU A 91 -13.59 2.76 -6.31
C LEU A 91 -13.11 1.78 -5.22
N ASP A 92 -14.06 1.24 -4.47
CA ASP A 92 -13.81 0.30 -3.38
C ASP A 92 -13.89 -1.16 -3.87
N PHE A 93 -12.73 -1.76 -4.09
CA PHE A 93 -12.56 -3.18 -4.38
C PHE A 93 -12.38 -3.98 -3.08
N SER A 94 -13.39 -3.96 -2.21
CA SER A 94 -13.38 -4.59 -0.89
C SER A 94 -13.17 -6.11 -0.89
N GLU A 95 -13.52 -6.84 -1.97
CA GLU A 95 -13.21 -8.27 -2.09
C GLU A 95 -11.71 -8.54 -2.24
N LEU A 96 -10.99 -7.52 -2.72
CA LEU A 96 -9.54 -7.52 -2.91
C LEU A 96 -8.82 -6.68 -1.82
N GLY A 97 -9.57 -5.96 -0.98
CA GLY A 97 -9.03 -5.08 0.07
C GLY A 97 -8.36 -3.81 -0.48
N ILE A 98 -8.78 -3.32 -1.66
CA ILE A 98 -8.14 -2.20 -2.37
C ILE A 98 -9.13 -1.04 -2.52
N GLU A 99 -8.73 0.18 -2.18
CA GLU A 99 -9.45 1.39 -2.55
C GLU A 99 -8.63 2.17 -3.60
N LEU A 100 -9.24 2.47 -4.75
CA LEU A 100 -8.61 3.20 -5.85
C LEU A 100 -9.29 4.55 -6.05
N ASP A 101 -8.58 5.64 -5.72
CA ASP A 101 -9.03 6.99 -6.02
C ASP A 101 -8.62 7.40 -7.44
N ILE A 102 -9.61 7.58 -8.32
CA ILE A 102 -9.38 8.08 -9.67
C ILE A 102 -9.48 9.60 -9.63
N ALA A 103 -8.35 10.28 -9.46
CA ALA A 103 -8.26 11.74 -9.51
C ALA A 103 -8.34 12.26 -10.96
N GLY A 104 -9.57 12.35 -11.51
CA GLY A 104 -9.84 13.02 -12.79
C GLY A 104 -9.33 12.30 -14.06
N SER A 105 -8.96 13.08 -15.08
CA SER A 105 -8.50 12.58 -16.38
C SER A 105 -7.09 11.99 -16.33
N TYR A 106 -6.97 10.72 -15.98
CA TYR A 106 -5.73 9.96 -16.16
C TYR A 106 -5.65 9.42 -17.60
N SER A 107 -4.71 9.91 -18.41
CA SER A 107 -4.52 9.47 -19.82
C SER A 107 -3.42 8.43 -20.00
N GLY A 108 -2.81 7.95 -18.92
CA GLY A 108 -1.89 6.81 -18.95
C GLY A 108 -2.68 5.51 -18.96
N GLY A 109 -2.60 4.72 -20.03
CA GLY A 109 -3.24 3.41 -20.03
C GLY A 109 -2.62 2.51 -18.95
N LEU A 110 -3.44 1.91 -18.09
CA LEU A 110 -3.02 0.87 -17.13
C LEU A 110 -2.86 -0.51 -17.78
N ASN A 111 -2.73 -0.56 -19.10
CA ASN A 111 -2.65 -1.82 -19.83
C ASN A 111 -1.26 -2.43 -19.61
N GLY A 112 -1.22 -3.58 -18.95
CA GLY A 112 0.03 -4.27 -18.60
C GLY A 112 0.77 -3.70 -17.38
N THR A 113 0.19 -2.75 -16.63
CA THR A 113 0.73 -2.36 -15.31
C THR A 113 0.30 -3.36 -14.25
N GLN A 114 1.27 -4.05 -13.63
CA GLN A 114 1.05 -4.83 -12.42
C GLN A 114 1.05 -3.86 -11.22
N ILE A 115 -0.05 -3.82 -10.48
CA ILE A 115 -0.12 -3.14 -9.18
C ILE A 115 0.29 -4.17 -8.14
N GLU A 116 1.46 -4.01 -7.55
CA GLU A 116 1.91 -4.86 -6.45
C GLU A 116 1.47 -4.24 -5.11
N ILE A 117 0.71 -5.01 -4.34
CA ILE A 117 0.34 -4.65 -2.97
C ILE A 117 1.19 -5.53 -2.06
N SER A 118 2.37 -5.02 -1.69
CA SER A 118 3.24 -5.72 -0.76
C SER A 118 2.63 -5.63 0.64
N PRO A 119 2.44 -6.76 1.35
CA PRO A 119 1.97 -6.72 2.72
C PRO A 119 2.98 -5.93 3.56
N ASN A 120 2.49 -4.94 4.32
CA ASN A 120 3.31 -4.24 5.30
C ASN A 120 3.98 -5.26 6.21
N ARG A 121 5.31 -5.20 6.30
CA ARG A 121 6.07 -6.02 7.24
C ARG A 121 6.42 -5.17 8.44
N ASP A 122 5.48 -5.06 9.37
CA ASP A 122 5.74 -4.29 10.58
C ASP A 122 6.69 -5.07 11.50
N LEU A 123 7.76 -4.41 11.91
CA LEU A 123 8.71 -4.94 12.89
C LEU A 123 8.32 -4.42 14.27
N GLN A 124 7.98 -5.34 15.18
CA GLN A 124 7.77 -4.99 16.59
C GLN A 124 9.13 -4.64 17.22
N VAL A 125 9.28 -3.41 17.69
CA VAL A 125 10.54 -2.90 18.28
C VAL A 125 10.36 -2.37 19.70
N GLY A 126 9.16 -2.45 20.26
CA GLY A 126 8.86 -2.09 21.64
C GLY A 126 8.04 -3.14 22.38
N ALA A 127 7.78 -2.88 23.67
CA ALA A 127 7.09 -3.81 24.56
C ALA A 127 5.56 -3.78 24.40
N ASP A 128 4.99 -2.65 23.98
CA ASP A 128 3.54 -2.47 23.86
C ASP A 128 3.05 -2.67 22.42
N ASN A 129 1.78 -3.02 22.27
CA ASN A 129 1.13 -3.26 20.97
C ASN A 129 0.58 -1.97 20.31
N ASP A 130 1.13 -0.81 20.63
CA ASP A 130 0.75 0.47 20.02
C ASP A 130 1.59 0.76 18.77
N ALA A 131 1.04 1.57 17.86
CA ALA A 131 1.68 1.93 16.59
C ALA A 131 3.06 2.58 16.76
N ASN A 132 3.30 3.28 17.88
CA ASN A 132 4.59 3.90 18.19
C ASN A 132 5.71 2.89 18.49
N HIS A 133 5.36 1.63 18.79
CA HIS A 133 6.29 0.55 19.11
C HIS A 133 6.57 -0.38 17.92
N GLN A 134 6.11 0.01 16.73
CA GLN A 134 6.29 -0.72 15.50
C GLN A 134 7.07 0.11 14.49
N LEU A 135 7.90 -0.57 13.70
CA LEU A 135 8.56 0.00 12.55
C LEU A 135 7.95 -0.62 11.29
N GLN A 136 7.14 0.15 10.59
CA GLN A 136 6.56 -0.27 9.31
C GLN A 136 7.67 -0.36 8.27
N LEU A 137 7.85 -1.56 7.68
CA LEU A 137 8.77 -1.81 6.58
C LEU A 137 7.96 -2.14 5.32
N VAL A 138 8.05 -1.24 4.35
CA VAL A 138 7.51 -1.44 3.00
C VAL A 138 8.70 -1.54 2.06
N ILE A 139 8.78 -2.60 1.27
CA ILE A 139 9.80 -2.75 0.22
C ILE A 139 9.06 -2.93 -1.08
N SER A 140 9.23 -1.99 -1.99
CA SER A 140 8.64 -2.08 -3.34
C SER A 140 9.38 -3.13 -4.17
N SER A 141 8.75 -3.76 -5.17
CA SER A 141 9.49 -4.67 -6.08
C SER A 141 10.53 -3.92 -6.91
N ILE A 142 11.78 -4.31 -6.70
CA ILE A 142 12.96 -3.86 -7.45
C ILE A 142 13.35 -4.88 -8.53
N THR A 143 12.41 -5.75 -8.95
CA THR A 143 12.63 -6.68 -10.07
C THR A 143 12.57 -5.94 -11.40
N ALA A 144 13.03 -6.57 -12.50
CA ALA A 144 12.94 -5.95 -13.83
C ALA A 144 11.50 -5.57 -14.22
N ASN A 145 10.52 -6.38 -13.82
CA ASN A 145 9.10 -6.11 -14.06
C ASN A 145 8.59 -4.97 -13.15
N GLY A 146 8.89 -5.03 -11.84
CA GLY A 146 8.52 -3.97 -10.88
C GLY A 146 9.12 -2.61 -11.22
N LEU A 147 10.34 -2.58 -11.75
CA LEU A 147 11.02 -1.37 -12.24
C LEU A 147 10.59 -0.97 -13.66
N ARG A 148 9.73 -1.75 -14.32
CA ARG A 148 9.24 -1.52 -15.69
C ARG A 148 10.34 -1.44 -16.76
N ILE A 149 11.42 -2.18 -16.55
CA ILE A 149 12.53 -2.31 -17.50
C ILE A 149 12.51 -3.65 -18.25
N ASP A 150 11.61 -4.56 -17.86
CA ASP A 150 11.35 -5.81 -18.56
C ASP A 150 10.79 -5.53 -19.96
N GLY A 151 11.49 -5.98 -20.99
CA GLY A 151 11.15 -5.69 -22.40
C GLY A 151 11.70 -4.37 -22.94
N SER A 152 12.58 -3.67 -22.20
CA SER A 152 13.31 -2.52 -22.74
C SER A 152 14.22 -2.95 -23.90
N GLN A 153 14.11 -2.27 -25.04
CA GLN A 153 14.80 -2.64 -26.29
C GLN A 153 15.68 -1.49 -26.79
N VAL A 154 16.76 -1.85 -27.50
CA VAL A 154 17.73 -0.90 -28.09
C VAL A 154 17.90 -1.18 -29.58
N VAL A 155 16.83 -1.59 -30.26
CA VAL A 155 16.88 -2.03 -31.66
C VAL A 155 16.88 -0.84 -32.62
N ASP A 156 16.18 0.24 -32.27
CA ASP A 156 16.19 1.51 -33.01
C ASP A 156 16.43 2.72 -32.08
N ILE A 157 16.56 3.91 -32.68
CA ILE A 157 16.89 5.16 -31.97
C ILE A 157 15.78 5.56 -30.97
N ASP A 158 14.52 5.35 -31.33
CA ASP A 158 13.39 5.78 -30.49
C ASP A 158 13.22 4.82 -29.31
N GLN A 159 13.34 3.51 -29.55
CA GLN A 159 13.40 2.49 -28.49
C GLN A 159 14.59 2.72 -27.56
N ALA A 160 15.77 3.04 -28.09
CA ALA A 160 16.95 3.34 -27.28
C ALA A 160 16.74 4.57 -26.38
N ARG A 161 16.08 5.62 -26.88
CA ARG A 161 15.72 6.81 -26.08
C ARG A 161 14.72 6.46 -24.97
N ALA A 162 13.68 5.71 -25.31
CA ALA A 162 12.69 5.25 -24.33
C ALA A 162 13.34 4.36 -23.25
N ALA A 163 14.27 3.48 -23.64
CA ALA A 163 15.02 2.62 -22.73
C ALA A 163 15.85 3.41 -21.73
N ILE A 164 16.53 4.48 -22.17
CA ILE A 164 17.31 5.37 -21.29
C ILE A 164 16.37 6.02 -20.26
N THR A 165 15.24 6.57 -20.69
CA THR A 165 14.26 7.18 -19.77
C THR A 165 13.72 6.18 -18.75
N SER A 166 13.40 4.95 -19.17
CA SER A 166 12.96 3.90 -18.25
C SER A 166 14.05 3.50 -17.25
N LEU A 167 15.31 3.43 -17.68
CA LEU A 167 16.46 3.11 -16.81
C LEU A 167 16.77 4.22 -15.81
N ASP A 168 16.67 5.49 -16.21
CA ASP A 168 16.82 6.63 -15.31
C ASP A 168 15.75 6.57 -14.21
N HIS A 169 14.48 6.36 -14.61
CA HIS A 169 13.39 6.21 -13.65
C HIS A 169 13.59 5.01 -12.71
N ALA A 170 14.00 3.86 -13.25
CA ALA A 170 14.32 2.68 -12.45
C ALA A 170 15.45 2.95 -11.44
N THR A 171 16.49 3.69 -11.86
CA THR A 171 17.61 4.07 -10.99
C THR A 171 17.15 4.98 -9.87
N ASP A 172 16.29 5.96 -10.15
CA ASP A 172 15.71 6.84 -9.14
C ASP A 172 14.85 6.07 -8.13
N MET A 173 14.05 5.10 -8.59
CA MET A 173 13.26 4.23 -7.70
C MET A 173 14.17 3.39 -6.79
N VAL A 174 15.23 2.79 -7.35
CA VAL A 174 16.22 2.02 -6.56
C VAL A 174 16.88 2.89 -5.50
N ASN A 175 17.26 4.12 -5.86
CA ASN A 175 17.91 5.05 -4.94
C ASN A 175 16.96 5.51 -3.82
N GLN A 176 15.69 5.76 -4.15
CA GLN A 176 14.66 6.06 -3.15
C GLN A 176 14.48 4.91 -2.16
N GLU A 177 14.36 3.67 -2.65
CA GLU A 177 14.24 2.48 -1.81
C GLU A 177 15.48 2.30 -0.91
N ARG A 178 16.70 2.49 -1.45
CA ARG A 178 17.94 2.45 -0.65
C ARG A 178 17.98 3.53 0.42
N SER A 179 17.55 4.74 0.10
CA SER A 179 17.46 5.84 1.06
C SER A 179 16.47 5.52 2.18
N TYR A 180 15.29 5.00 1.83
CA TYR A 180 14.29 4.56 2.78
C TYR A 180 14.83 3.45 3.70
N LEU A 181 15.44 2.40 3.14
CA LEU A 181 16.05 1.32 3.94
C LEU A 181 17.17 1.85 4.85
N GLY A 182 17.99 2.79 4.39
CA GLY A 182 19.01 3.45 5.22
C GLY A 182 18.40 4.24 6.38
N SER A 183 17.27 4.91 6.18
CA SER A 183 16.54 5.57 7.25
C SER A 183 15.97 4.57 8.27
N MET A 184 15.45 3.44 7.81
CA MET A 184 14.95 2.37 8.68
C MET A 184 16.07 1.73 9.50
N GLN A 185 17.25 1.51 8.90
CA GLN A 185 18.43 1.04 9.62
C GLN A 185 18.86 2.03 10.73
N ASN A 186 18.84 3.34 10.46
CA ASN A 186 19.12 4.35 11.49
C ASN A 186 18.10 4.30 12.64
N ARG A 187 16.81 4.18 12.32
CA ARG A 187 15.75 4.03 13.33
C ARG A 187 15.96 2.77 14.17
N LEU A 188 16.26 1.62 13.54
CA LEU A 188 16.55 0.37 14.24
C LEU A 188 17.76 0.49 15.16
N ALA A 189 18.85 1.10 14.69
CA ALA A 189 20.06 1.31 15.50
C ALA A 189 19.77 2.21 16.72
N PHE A 190 19.01 3.30 16.53
CA PHE A 190 18.60 4.17 17.63
C PHE A 190 17.73 3.43 18.64
N THR A 191 16.71 2.70 18.17
CA THR A 191 15.84 1.92 19.04
C THR A 191 16.63 0.86 19.81
N MET A 192 17.55 0.15 19.16
CA MET A 192 18.43 -0.82 19.83
C MET A 192 19.28 -0.18 20.93
N SER A 193 19.88 0.98 20.66
CA SER A 193 20.64 1.73 21.67
C SER A 193 19.76 2.15 22.85
N ASN A 194 18.55 2.64 22.57
CA ASN A 194 17.60 3.05 23.59
C ASN A 194 17.14 1.87 24.46
N LEU A 195 16.79 0.75 23.84
CA LEU A 195 16.42 -0.49 24.53
C LEU A 195 17.57 -1.01 25.40
N SER A 196 18.81 -0.98 24.90
CA SER A 196 19.97 -1.39 25.70
C SER A 196 20.16 -0.53 26.95
N SER A 197 19.98 0.79 26.82
CA SER A 197 20.01 1.70 27.99
C SER A 197 18.86 1.43 28.96
N ASN A 198 17.65 1.18 28.44
CA ASN A 198 16.50 0.82 29.29
C ASN A 198 16.71 -0.50 30.02
N ILE A 199 17.24 -1.53 29.35
CA ILE A 199 17.59 -2.81 29.98
C ILE A 199 18.59 -2.58 31.11
N GLN A 200 19.64 -1.79 30.87
CA GLN A 200 20.63 -1.48 31.90
C GLN A 200 20.02 -0.77 33.12
N ASN A 201 19.10 0.17 32.90
CA ASN A 201 18.40 0.88 33.97
C ASN A 201 17.46 -0.04 34.77
N ILE A 202 16.74 -0.94 34.07
CA ILE A 202 15.84 -1.91 34.70
C ILE A 202 16.66 -2.91 35.53
N GLU A 203 17.75 -3.46 34.99
CA GLU A 203 18.62 -4.38 35.72
C GLU A 203 19.27 -3.71 36.95
N SER A 204 19.71 -2.44 36.83
CA SER A 204 20.24 -1.70 37.98
C SER A 204 19.18 -1.47 39.07
N SER A 205 17.94 -1.16 38.67
CA SER A 205 16.83 -0.97 39.60
C SER A 205 16.46 -2.28 40.28
N ARG A 206 16.43 -3.38 39.50
CA ARG A 206 16.18 -4.72 40.01
C ARG A 206 17.26 -5.16 41.00
N SER A 207 18.54 -4.99 40.68
CA SER A 207 19.64 -5.26 41.60
C SER A 207 19.51 -4.48 42.91
N SER A 208 19.14 -3.20 42.83
CA SER A 208 18.95 -2.36 44.04
C SER A 208 17.80 -2.85 44.92
N ILE A 209 16.71 -3.35 44.31
CA ILE A 209 15.58 -3.94 45.04
C ILE A 209 15.99 -5.27 45.68
N GLU A 210 16.60 -6.18 44.90
CA GLU A 210 17.05 -7.49 45.39
C GLU A 210 18.09 -7.35 46.53
N ASP A 211 19.03 -6.41 46.41
CA ASP A 211 20.03 -6.14 47.46
C ASP A 211 19.40 -5.54 48.73
N ALA A 212 18.41 -4.64 48.60
CA ALA A 212 17.71 -4.06 49.75
C ALA A 212 16.87 -5.10 50.49
N ASP A 213 16.17 -5.96 49.76
CA ASP A 213 15.37 -7.06 50.32
C ASP A 213 16.27 -8.08 51.03
N PHE A 214 17.43 -8.42 50.45
CA PHE A 214 18.41 -9.27 51.10
C PHE A 214 18.97 -8.65 52.39
N ALA A 215 19.30 -7.36 52.36
CA ALA A 215 19.80 -6.65 53.55
C ALA A 215 18.77 -6.63 54.69
N ALA A 216 17.48 -6.44 54.37
CA ALA A 216 16.40 -6.49 55.35
C ALA A 216 16.24 -7.88 55.97
N GLU A 217 16.19 -8.94 55.16
CA GLU A 217 16.10 -10.31 55.64
C GLU A 217 17.32 -10.72 56.46
N ALA A 218 18.53 -10.32 56.04
CA ALA A 218 19.76 -10.57 56.79
C ALA A 218 19.77 -9.85 58.15
N ALA A 219 19.24 -8.63 58.23
CA ALA A 219 19.10 -7.88 59.49
C ALA A 219 18.09 -8.55 60.44
N ASP A 220 16.96 -9.01 59.92
CA ASP A 220 15.96 -9.73 60.70
C ASP A 220 16.48 -11.10 61.17
N LEU A 221 17.20 -11.83 60.31
CA LEU A 221 17.89 -13.07 60.70
C LEU A 221 18.90 -12.81 61.83
N ALA A 222 19.73 -11.77 61.71
CA ALA A 222 20.70 -11.39 62.74
C ALA A 222 20.02 -11.00 64.05
N LYS A 223 18.95 -10.20 63.99
CA LYS A 223 18.13 -9.83 65.16
C LYS A 223 17.55 -11.08 65.84
N ASN A 224 17.00 -12.01 65.06
CA ASN A 224 16.44 -13.26 65.58
C ASN A 224 17.51 -14.14 66.23
N GLN A 225 18.73 -14.21 65.65
CA GLN A 225 19.86 -14.91 66.25
C GLN A 225 20.30 -14.27 67.57
N ILE A 226 20.39 -12.94 67.64
CA ILE A 226 20.73 -12.20 68.87
C ILE A 226 19.66 -12.42 69.94
N LEU A 227 18.38 -12.36 69.57
CA LEU A 227 17.27 -12.63 70.49
C LEU A 227 17.30 -14.06 71.01
N ALA A 228 17.58 -15.06 70.16
CA ALA A 228 17.70 -16.45 70.57
C ALA A 228 18.87 -16.65 71.57
N GLN A 229 20.05 -16.11 71.26
CA GLN A 229 21.21 -16.17 72.16
C GLN A 229 20.95 -15.44 73.49
N SER A 230 20.31 -14.27 73.42
CA SER A 230 19.93 -13.49 74.61
C SER A 230 18.87 -14.22 75.44
N ALA A 231 17.87 -14.84 74.83
CA ALA A 231 16.87 -15.64 75.52
C ALA A 231 17.53 -16.81 76.26
N THR A 232 18.47 -17.53 75.63
CA THR A 232 19.24 -18.60 76.28
C THR A 232 20.10 -18.07 77.43
N ALA A 233 20.78 -16.93 77.27
CA ALA A 233 21.58 -16.32 78.33
C ALA A 233 20.72 -15.84 79.51
N VAL A 234 19.57 -15.21 79.24
CA VAL A 234 18.60 -14.77 80.24
C VAL A 234 17.99 -15.96 80.97
N LEU A 235 17.62 -17.04 80.26
CA LEU A 235 17.19 -18.30 80.88
C LEU A 235 18.27 -18.89 81.79
N THR A 236 19.53 -18.87 81.36
CA THR A 236 20.65 -19.36 82.16
C THR A 236 20.85 -18.51 83.43
N GLN A 237 20.79 -17.19 83.30
CA GLN A 237 20.89 -16.26 84.43
C GLN A 237 19.69 -16.38 85.38
N ALA A 238 18.48 -16.52 84.85
CA ALA A 238 17.26 -16.72 85.63
C ALA A 238 17.26 -18.05 86.37
N ASN A 239 17.89 -19.10 85.83
CA ASN A 239 18.07 -20.37 86.51
C ASN A 239 19.20 -20.34 87.56
N ALA A 240 20.21 -19.49 87.38
CA ALA A 240 21.31 -19.32 88.33
C ALA A 240 20.96 -18.42 89.53
N LEU A 241 20.07 -17.43 89.35
CA LEU A 241 19.64 -16.52 90.41
C LEU A 241 19.06 -17.24 91.65
N PRO A 242 18.13 -18.21 91.52
CA PRO A 242 17.57 -18.96 92.65
C PRO A 242 18.63 -19.77 93.41
N GLN A 243 19.64 -20.30 92.72
CA GLN A 243 20.70 -21.08 93.36
C GLN A 243 21.62 -20.21 94.22
N ASN A 244 21.91 -18.98 93.78
CA ASN A 244 22.64 -18.01 94.58
C ASN A 244 21.85 -17.56 95.82
N ILE A 245 20.52 -17.45 95.72
CA ILE A 245 19.66 -17.14 96.87
C ILE A 245 19.64 -18.33 97.86
N LEU A 246 19.56 -19.57 97.38
CA LEU A 246 19.65 -20.74 98.26
C LEU A 246 21.01 -20.86 98.97
N SER A 247 22.10 -20.41 98.34
CA SER A 247 23.43 -20.31 98.97
C SER A 247 23.49 -19.28 100.10
N LEU A 248 22.63 -18.25 100.08
CA LEU A 248 22.60 -17.18 101.09
C LEU A 248 21.70 -17.51 102.29
N ILE A 249 20.91 -18.59 102.22
CA ILE A 249 19.99 -19.03 103.28
C ILE A 249 20.55 -20.29 104.01
N ARG A 250 21.81 -20.65 103.78
CA ARG A 250 22.51 -21.76 104.47
C ARG A 250 23.56 -21.27 105.45
#